data_AF-A0A1B6AVL9-F1
#
_entry.id   AF-A0A1B6AVL9-F1
#
_cell.length_a   1.000
_cell.length_b   1.000
_cell.length_c   1.000
_cell.angle_alpha   90.00
_cell.angle_beta   90.00
_cell.angle_gamma   90.00
#
_symmetry.space_group_name_H-M   'P 1'
#
loop_
_entity.id
_entity.type
_entity.pdbx_description
1 polymer ?
#
loop_
_entity_poly.entity_id
_entity_poly.type
_entity_poly.pdbx_seq_one_letter_code
_entity_poly.pdbx_strand_id
1 'polypeptide(L)'
;MELTVGCRRPPEEPVPGLTRYRLISKVIKGQELGGVVDEWVVIEPAFRAVELIEQLHPDPREGTSLLGRFAFDVRYRWFRNWVNSQTGRRLGLASIPADPVNLRRLRRTLALEMAYRPGGVLATKIHLKHIAVATTEGYSSRPGGAQAELLAEINKHESDRNFDLILTEFRNYQQGILPAGPGARELTAFFTSIDGKFDPSTTPIPRTHRNEWDVLNLLTKRAKTLHLGPANYCWFTDPSRALCLKLAGTPAADRPLIGMCDSARCPQATHHPCHRPVWTEHAERTKTFLGQLGRPRKTERTRLQNDYDRAMHIIADIDAATAPEEEPA
;
A
#
# COMPACT_ATOMS: atom_id res chain seq x y z
N MET A 1 5.00 -30.06 10.37
CA MET A 1 4.17 -29.99 11.57
C MET A 1 2.86 -30.63 11.21
N GLU A 2 2.40 -31.62 11.97
CA GLU A 2 1.11 -32.27 11.79
C GLU A 2 0.25 -31.95 13.01
N LEU A 3 -0.90 -31.31 12.76
CA LEU A 3 -1.93 -31.07 13.78
C LEU A 3 -2.95 -32.19 13.72
N THR A 4 -3.43 -32.61 14.88
CA THR A 4 -4.47 -33.63 15.02
C THR A 4 -5.66 -33.07 15.78
N VAL A 5 -6.85 -33.64 15.58
CA VAL A 5 -8.03 -33.34 16.39
C VAL A 5 -7.69 -33.54 17.87
N GLY A 6 -8.04 -32.55 18.70
CA GLY A 6 -7.67 -32.50 20.11
C GLY A 6 -6.32 -31.83 20.39
N CYS A 7 -5.71 -31.20 19.39
CA CYS A 7 -4.43 -30.50 19.54
C CYS A 7 -4.50 -29.25 20.43
N ARG A 8 -5.69 -28.70 20.69
CA ARG A 8 -5.86 -27.49 21.50
C ARG A 8 -5.70 -27.82 22.98
N ARG A 9 -4.86 -27.05 23.68
CA ARG A 9 -4.85 -27.04 25.15
C ARG A 9 -5.82 -25.99 25.68
N PRO A 10 -6.45 -26.22 26.85
CA PRO A 10 -7.27 -25.20 27.49
C PRO A 10 -6.49 -23.89 27.62
N PRO A 11 -7.10 -22.73 27.29
CA PRO A 11 -6.46 -21.44 27.50
C PRO A 11 -6.10 -21.25 28.98
N GLU A 12 -4.90 -20.77 29.24
CA GLU A 12 -4.42 -20.49 30.60
C GLU A 12 -4.31 -18.99 30.81
N GLU A 13 -4.69 -18.50 31.98
CA GLU A 13 -4.51 -17.10 32.38
C GLU A 13 -3.48 -17.01 33.52
N PRO A 14 -2.16 -17.06 33.21
CA PRO A 14 -1.12 -17.05 34.23
C PRO A 14 -1.06 -15.73 35.02
N VAL A 15 -1.53 -14.62 34.44
CA VAL A 15 -1.71 -13.33 35.11
C VAL A 15 -2.99 -12.67 34.61
N PRO A 16 -3.68 -11.86 35.44
CA PRO A 16 -4.93 -11.21 35.05
C PRO A 16 -4.78 -10.39 33.77
N GLY A 17 -5.65 -10.65 32.79
CA GLY A 17 -5.68 -9.98 31.49
C GLY A 17 -4.74 -10.56 30.43
N LEU A 18 -3.97 -11.62 30.73
CA LEU A 18 -3.09 -12.28 29.76
C LEU A 18 -3.50 -13.74 29.54
N THR A 19 -4.27 -14.00 28.49
CA THR A 19 -4.62 -15.36 28.07
C THR A 19 -3.53 -15.95 27.17
N ARG A 20 -3.03 -17.14 27.53
CA ARG A 20 -2.12 -17.95 26.70
C ARG A 20 -2.89 -19.05 25.99
N TYR A 21 -2.76 -19.10 24.68
CA TYR A 21 -3.30 -20.17 23.85
C TYR A 21 -2.17 -21.11 23.42
N ARG A 22 -2.42 -22.42 23.49
CA ARG A 22 -1.42 -23.45 23.21
C ARG A 22 -1.98 -24.51 22.27
N LEU A 23 -1.15 -24.96 21.34
CA LEU A 23 -1.43 -26.07 20.42
C LEU A 23 -0.34 -27.13 20.54
N ILE A 24 -0.73 -28.40 20.45
CA ILE A 24 0.20 -29.52 20.34
C ILE A 24 0.26 -29.99 18.90
N SER A 25 1.46 -30.31 18.44
CA SER A 25 1.63 -30.88 17.12
C SER A 25 2.79 -31.85 17.08
N LYS A 26 2.88 -32.60 15.98
CA LYS A 26 4.06 -33.39 15.66
C LYS A 26 4.99 -32.63 14.72
N VAL A 27 6.19 -32.32 15.18
CA VAL A 27 7.26 -31.68 14.41
C VAL A 27 7.97 -32.73 13.56
N ILE A 28 7.81 -32.60 12.24
CA ILE A 28 8.45 -33.50 11.26
C ILE A 28 9.75 -32.90 10.72
N LYS A 29 9.80 -31.57 10.56
CA LYS A 29 10.90 -30.92 9.84
C LYS A 29 12.16 -30.93 10.69
N GLY A 30 13.24 -31.52 10.17
CA GLY A 30 14.52 -31.61 10.85
C GLY A 30 14.53 -32.60 12.02
N GLN A 31 13.53 -33.47 12.12
CA GLN A 31 13.42 -34.52 13.13
C GLN A 31 13.59 -35.89 12.47
N GLU A 32 13.86 -36.92 13.28
CA GLU A 32 13.91 -38.31 12.81
C GLU A 32 12.55 -38.80 12.28
N LEU A 33 12.58 -39.93 11.57
CA LEU A 33 11.37 -40.55 11.03
C LEU A 33 10.34 -40.78 12.15
N GLY A 34 9.12 -40.29 11.93
CA GLY A 34 8.04 -40.35 12.91
C GLY A 34 7.81 -39.04 13.68
N GLY A 35 8.77 -38.11 13.65
CA GLY A 35 8.67 -36.77 14.25
C GLY A 35 8.56 -36.74 15.77
N VAL A 36 8.64 -35.54 16.34
CA VAL A 36 8.59 -35.30 17.79
C VAL A 36 7.37 -34.49 18.16
N VAL A 37 6.67 -34.85 19.23
CA VAL A 37 5.55 -34.06 19.75
C VAL A 37 6.09 -32.81 20.42
N ASP A 38 5.51 -31.65 20.10
CA ASP A 38 5.93 -30.36 20.63
C ASP A 38 4.72 -29.45 20.84
N GLU A 39 4.88 -28.46 21.74
CA GLU A 39 3.87 -27.50 22.13
C GLU A 39 4.19 -26.08 21.65
N TRP A 40 3.16 -25.37 21.19
CA TRP A 40 3.28 -24.09 20.51
C TRP A 40 2.40 -23.06 21.20
N VAL A 41 3.00 -21.99 21.70
CA VAL A 41 2.25 -20.81 22.14
C VAL A 41 1.80 -20.03 20.90
N VAL A 42 0.50 -19.81 20.77
CA VAL A 42 -0.11 -19.16 19.61
C VAL A 42 -0.96 -17.96 20.03
N ILE A 43 -1.26 -17.10 19.05
CA ILE A 43 -2.24 -16.02 19.22
C ILE A 43 -3.67 -16.56 19.12
N GLU A 44 -4.61 -15.86 19.76
CA GLU A 44 -6.02 -16.23 19.78
C GLU A 44 -6.62 -16.53 18.38
N PRO A 45 -6.38 -15.73 17.33
CA PRO A 45 -6.94 -16.04 16.01
C PRO A 45 -6.48 -17.37 15.44
N ALA A 46 -5.24 -17.80 15.74
CA ALA A 46 -4.75 -19.11 15.30
C ALA A 46 -5.43 -20.25 16.06
N PHE A 47 -5.64 -20.07 17.37
CA PHE A 47 -6.36 -21.04 18.20
C PHE A 47 -7.83 -21.19 17.75
N ARG A 48 -8.52 -20.08 17.51
CA ARG A 48 -9.90 -20.07 16.96
C ARG A 48 -9.98 -20.67 15.56
N ALA A 49 -8.97 -20.46 14.71
CA ALA A 49 -8.93 -21.07 13.39
C ALA A 49 -8.84 -22.61 13.48
N VAL A 50 -8.02 -23.13 14.40
CA VAL A 50 -7.93 -24.57 14.65
C VAL A 50 -9.25 -25.12 15.19
N GLU A 51 -9.88 -24.43 16.14
CA GLU A 51 -11.20 -24.77 16.65
C GLU A 51 -12.24 -24.89 15.53
N LEU A 52 -12.29 -23.91 14.64
CA LEU A 52 -13.21 -23.92 13.50
C LEU A 52 -12.92 -25.11 12.57
N ILE A 53 -11.65 -25.43 12.32
CA ILE A 53 -11.29 -26.58 11.49
C ILE A 53 -11.71 -27.90 12.16
N GLU A 54 -11.55 -28.04 13.48
CA GLU A 54 -12.04 -29.21 14.22
C GLU A 54 -13.56 -29.36 14.10
N GLN A 55 -14.31 -28.26 14.23
CA GLN A 55 -15.77 -28.24 14.10
C GLN A 55 -16.25 -28.59 12.69
N LEU A 56 -15.49 -28.18 11.66
CA LEU A 56 -15.78 -28.47 10.26
C LEU A 56 -15.23 -29.83 9.81
N HIS A 57 -14.50 -30.54 10.67
CA HIS A 57 -13.88 -31.80 10.29
C HIS A 57 -14.95 -32.88 10.13
N PRO A 58 -14.99 -33.60 8.98
CA PRO A 58 -16.07 -34.54 8.69
C PRO A 58 -16.11 -35.78 9.61
N ASP A 59 -14.99 -36.10 10.27
CA ASP A 59 -14.88 -37.20 11.25
C ASP A 59 -13.89 -36.86 12.38
N PRO A 60 -14.29 -36.05 13.37
CA PRO A 60 -13.39 -35.48 14.37
C PRO A 60 -13.08 -36.49 15.49
N ARG A 61 -12.26 -37.50 15.20
CA ARG A 61 -11.75 -38.43 16.24
C ARG A 61 -10.40 -37.96 16.74
N GLU A 62 -10.18 -38.01 18.05
CA GLU A 62 -8.91 -37.63 18.67
C GLU A 62 -7.73 -38.33 17.99
N GLY A 63 -6.67 -37.57 17.69
CA GLY A 63 -5.50 -38.09 16.97
C GLY A 63 -5.65 -38.16 15.45
N THR A 64 -6.84 -37.94 14.88
CA THR A 64 -7.03 -37.83 13.42
C THR A 64 -6.36 -36.56 12.91
N SER A 65 -5.72 -36.62 11.74
CA SER A 65 -5.07 -35.45 11.16
C SER A 65 -6.09 -34.35 10.86
N LEU A 66 -5.87 -33.19 11.48
CA LEU A 66 -6.78 -32.04 11.45
C LEU A 66 -6.78 -31.36 10.07
N LEU A 67 -5.67 -31.50 9.35
CA LEU A 67 -5.52 -31.11 7.96
C LEU A 67 -4.93 -32.29 7.19
N GLY A 68 -5.67 -32.81 6.22
CA GLY A 68 -5.20 -33.90 5.36
C GLY A 68 -3.90 -33.54 4.62
N ARG A 69 -3.20 -34.54 4.07
CA ARG A 69 -1.99 -34.30 3.27
C ARG A 69 -2.31 -33.42 2.06
N PHE A 70 -1.88 -32.17 2.11
CA PHE A 70 -2.08 -31.22 1.02
C PHE A 70 -0.88 -31.20 0.08
N ALA A 71 -1.09 -31.62 -1.17
CA ALA A 71 -0.17 -31.44 -2.27
C ALA A 71 -0.34 -30.02 -2.83
N PHE A 72 0.40 -29.06 -2.26
CA PHE A 72 0.30 -27.65 -2.66
C PHE A 72 0.61 -27.43 -4.15
N ASP A 73 1.51 -28.23 -4.72
CA ASP A 73 1.86 -28.21 -6.15
C ASP A 73 0.66 -28.47 -7.07
N VAL A 74 -0.26 -29.37 -6.68
CA VAL A 74 -1.48 -29.66 -7.43
C VAL A 74 -2.45 -28.49 -7.30
N ARG A 75 -2.65 -27.97 -6.08
CA ARG A 75 -3.56 -26.84 -5.84
C ARG A 75 -3.14 -25.57 -6.58
N TYR A 76 -1.85 -25.28 -6.71
CA TYR A 76 -1.38 -24.13 -7.49
C TYR A 76 -1.60 -24.30 -8.98
N ARG A 77 -1.43 -25.51 -9.51
CA ARG A 77 -1.76 -25.80 -10.90
C ARG A 77 -3.24 -25.58 -11.15
N TRP A 78 -4.11 -26.05 -10.26
CA TRP A 78 -5.56 -25.83 -10.37
C TRP A 78 -5.92 -24.36 -10.26
N PHE A 79 -5.37 -23.64 -9.27
CA PHE A 79 -5.60 -22.21 -9.10
C PHE A 79 -5.16 -21.42 -10.35
N ARG A 80 -3.95 -21.66 -10.86
CA ARG A 80 -3.46 -21.03 -12.09
C ARG A 80 -4.36 -21.34 -13.28
N ASN A 81 -4.72 -22.61 -13.48
CA ASN A 81 -5.58 -23.01 -14.59
C ASN A 81 -6.96 -22.36 -14.49
N TRP A 82 -7.50 -22.22 -13.28
CA TRP A 82 -8.76 -21.53 -13.04
C TRP A 82 -8.65 -20.02 -13.32
N VAL A 83 -7.62 -19.33 -12.81
CA VAL A 83 -7.38 -17.90 -13.11
C VAL A 83 -7.20 -17.67 -14.61
N ASN A 84 -6.45 -18.54 -15.28
CA ASN A 84 -6.19 -18.42 -16.72
C ASN A 84 -7.34 -18.96 -17.59
N SER A 85 -8.39 -19.51 -16.99
CA SER A 85 -9.58 -19.97 -17.70
C SER A 85 -10.44 -18.80 -18.16
N GLN A 86 -11.47 -19.10 -18.96
CA GLN A 86 -12.43 -18.08 -19.39
C GLN A 86 -13.21 -17.48 -18.21
N THR A 87 -13.39 -18.21 -17.12
CA THR A 87 -14.02 -17.71 -15.89
C THR A 87 -13.17 -16.63 -15.23
N GLY A 88 -11.86 -16.86 -15.06
CA GLY A 88 -10.96 -15.86 -14.47
C GLY A 88 -10.84 -14.61 -15.33
N ARG A 89 -10.79 -14.76 -16.66
CA ARG A 89 -10.82 -13.62 -17.59
C ARG A 89 -12.10 -12.80 -17.48
N ARG A 90 -13.27 -13.43 -17.34
CA ARG A 90 -14.56 -12.73 -17.13
C ARG A 90 -14.58 -11.92 -15.83
N LEU A 91 -13.87 -12.37 -14.81
CA LEU A 91 -13.70 -11.66 -13.53
C LEU A 91 -12.62 -10.55 -13.59
N GLY A 92 -11.99 -10.33 -14.75
CA GLY A 92 -10.94 -9.33 -14.91
C GLY A 92 -9.61 -9.71 -14.25
N LEU A 93 -9.38 -10.99 -13.92
CA LEU A 93 -8.12 -11.43 -13.32
C LEU A 93 -7.02 -11.47 -14.38
N ALA A 94 -5.86 -10.89 -14.05
CA ALA A 94 -4.67 -10.98 -14.88
C ALA A 94 -4.17 -12.44 -14.96
N SER A 95 -3.73 -12.84 -16.16
CA SER A 95 -3.20 -14.18 -16.39
C SER A 95 -1.94 -14.42 -15.56
N ILE A 96 -1.87 -15.54 -14.87
CA ILE A 96 -0.69 -15.97 -14.11
C ILE A 96 0.30 -16.66 -15.08
N PRO A 97 1.57 -16.21 -15.16
CA PRO A 97 2.58 -16.82 -16.03
C PRO A 97 2.83 -18.32 -15.79
N ALA A 98 3.43 -18.99 -16.78
CA ALA A 98 3.69 -20.43 -16.74
C ALA A 98 4.81 -20.84 -15.75
N ASP A 99 5.53 -19.86 -15.20
CA ASP A 99 6.62 -20.08 -14.25
C ASP A 99 6.21 -20.91 -13.04
N PRO A 100 7.16 -21.60 -12.37
CA PRO A 100 6.87 -22.35 -11.16
C PRO A 100 6.24 -21.45 -10.08
N VAL A 101 5.04 -21.81 -9.66
CA VAL A 101 4.34 -21.18 -8.52
C VAL A 101 4.58 -22.02 -7.28
N ASN A 102 5.15 -21.42 -6.25
CA ASN A 102 5.35 -22.06 -4.95
C ASN A 102 4.98 -21.09 -3.81
N LEU A 103 4.84 -21.63 -2.59
CA LEU A 103 4.46 -20.85 -1.39
C LEU A 103 5.34 -19.63 -1.16
N ARG A 104 6.65 -19.78 -1.42
CA ARG A 104 7.62 -18.71 -1.20
C ARG A 104 7.41 -17.57 -2.19
N ARG A 105 7.18 -17.89 -3.46
CA ARG A 105 6.86 -16.91 -4.52
C ARG A 105 5.53 -16.22 -4.25
N LEU A 106 4.46 -16.96 -3.95
CA LEU A 106 3.15 -16.36 -3.63
C LEU A 106 3.22 -15.41 -2.43
N ARG A 107 3.87 -15.85 -1.34
CA ARG A 107 4.07 -15.00 -0.16
C ARG A 107 4.92 -13.78 -0.47
N ARG A 108 5.95 -13.91 -1.31
CA ARG A 108 6.80 -12.79 -1.76
C ARG A 108 6.03 -11.81 -2.65
N THR A 109 5.29 -12.29 -3.63
CA THR A 109 4.45 -11.45 -4.50
C THR A 109 3.42 -10.69 -3.67
N LEU A 110 2.71 -11.38 -2.76
CA LEU A 110 1.78 -10.70 -1.84
C LEU A 110 2.49 -9.65 -0.97
N ALA A 111 3.69 -9.97 -0.46
CA ALA A 111 4.47 -9.01 0.32
C ALA A 111 4.80 -7.75 -0.48
N LEU A 112 5.23 -7.90 -1.73
CA LEU A 112 5.55 -6.80 -2.62
C LEU A 112 4.28 -5.99 -2.94
N GLU A 113 3.22 -6.64 -3.41
CA GLU A 113 1.94 -5.98 -3.76
C GLU A 113 1.36 -5.18 -2.60
N MET A 114 1.47 -5.69 -1.38
CA MET A 114 1.05 -4.97 -0.18
C MET A 114 2.03 -3.85 0.18
N ALA A 115 3.34 -4.09 0.10
CA ALA A 115 4.37 -3.12 0.47
C ALA A 115 4.34 -1.87 -0.41
N TYR A 116 3.96 -2.02 -1.67
CA TYR A 116 3.89 -0.95 -2.66
C TYR A 116 2.76 0.05 -2.43
N ARG A 117 1.79 -0.27 -1.58
CA ARG A 117 0.72 0.66 -1.23
C ARG A 117 1.25 1.74 -0.28
N PRO A 118 0.64 2.94 -0.23
CA PRO A 118 0.98 3.93 0.79
C PRO A 118 0.87 3.34 2.21
N GLY A 119 1.95 3.43 3.01
CA GLY A 119 2.04 2.77 4.33
C GLY A 119 2.14 1.23 4.28
N GLY A 120 2.26 0.67 3.09
CA GLY A 120 2.15 -0.75 2.79
C GLY A 120 3.24 -1.60 3.42
N VAL A 121 4.46 -1.09 3.61
CA VAL A 121 5.56 -1.84 4.26
C VAL A 121 5.18 -2.24 5.69
N LEU A 122 4.55 -1.33 6.45
CA LEU A 122 4.09 -1.64 7.80
C LEU A 122 2.94 -2.65 7.76
N ALA A 123 1.95 -2.42 6.90
CA ALA A 123 0.82 -3.33 6.71
C ALA A 123 1.28 -4.74 6.31
N THR A 124 2.27 -4.84 5.43
CA THR A 124 2.90 -6.09 4.99
C THR A 124 3.57 -6.80 6.16
N LYS A 125 4.36 -6.07 6.96
CA LYS A 125 5.01 -6.64 8.14
C LYS A 125 4.01 -7.15 9.18
N ILE A 126 2.89 -6.45 9.38
CA ILE A 126 1.80 -6.90 10.27
C ILE A 126 1.11 -8.14 9.68
N HIS A 127 0.66 -8.05 8.42
CA HIS A 127 -0.09 -9.10 7.73
C HIS A 127 0.70 -10.42 7.63
N LEU A 128 1.98 -10.31 7.30
CA LEU A 128 2.89 -11.44 7.22
C LEU A 128 3.49 -11.81 8.58
N LYS A 129 3.04 -11.18 9.68
CA LYS A 129 3.45 -11.46 11.07
C LYS A 129 4.97 -11.33 11.31
N HIS A 130 5.62 -10.44 10.56
CA HIS A 130 7.02 -10.05 10.79
C HIS A 130 7.16 -8.96 11.88
N ILE A 131 6.06 -8.33 12.31
CA ILE A 131 5.99 -7.51 13.53
C ILE A 131 5.53 -8.37 14.71
N ALA A 132 6.30 -9.40 15.04
CA ALA A 132 6.31 -9.88 16.41
C ALA A 132 7.36 -9.03 17.15
N VAL A 133 6.93 -8.38 18.23
CA VAL A 133 7.58 -7.30 19.02
C VAL A 133 9.02 -7.56 19.50
N ALA A 134 9.64 -8.69 19.17
CA ALA A 134 10.99 -9.07 19.59
C ALA A 134 12.10 -8.95 18.51
N THR A 135 11.82 -8.48 17.29
CA THR A 135 12.83 -8.51 16.19
C THR A 135 13.26 -7.15 15.62
N THR A 136 12.73 -6.03 16.13
CA THR A 136 12.99 -4.70 15.59
C THR A 136 14.36 -4.10 15.93
N GLU A 137 15.09 -4.62 16.92
CA GLU A 137 16.37 -4.00 17.33
C GLU A 137 17.61 -4.66 16.69
N GLY A 138 17.54 -5.89 16.19
CA GLY A 138 18.73 -6.66 15.80
C GLY A 138 19.01 -6.83 14.30
N TYR A 139 18.06 -6.53 13.41
CA TYR A 139 18.13 -6.98 12.00
C TYR A 139 18.18 -5.87 10.94
N SER A 140 18.06 -4.62 11.36
CA SER A 140 18.10 -3.43 10.47
C SER A 140 19.51 -3.10 9.96
N SER A 141 20.54 -3.73 10.52
CA SER A 141 21.95 -3.32 10.39
C SER A 141 22.87 -4.37 9.75
N ARG A 142 22.35 -5.43 9.12
CA ARG A 142 23.16 -6.38 8.33
C ARG A 142 23.00 -6.17 6.82
N PRO A 143 23.99 -5.59 6.13
CA PRO A 143 24.08 -5.61 4.67
C PRO A 143 24.00 -7.07 4.16
N GLY A 144 23.20 -7.33 3.13
CA GLY A 144 23.07 -8.66 2.51
C GLY A 144 22.06 -9.62 3.15
N GLY A 145 21.33 -9.21 4.19
CA GLY A 145 20.19 -9.99 4.69
C GLY A 145 19.00 -9.97 3.73
N ALA A 146 18.18 -11.03 3.72
CA ALA A 146 16.97 -11.12 2.87
C ALA A 146 16.00 -9.92 3.01
N GLN A 147 16.03 -9.21 4.14
CA GLN A 147 15.28 -7.97 4.35
C GLN A 147 15.91 -6.75 3.67
N ALA A 148 17.25 -6.64 3.63
CA ALA A 148 17.94 -5.58 2.89
C ALA A 148 17.73 -5.75 1.38
N GLU A 149 17.76 -7.00 0.90
CA GLU A 149 17.48 -7.33 -0.50
C GLU A 149 16.01 -7.04 -0.87
N LEU A 150 15.06 -7.37 0.01
CA LEU A 150 13.66 -6.98 -0.14
C LEU A 150 13.48 -5.45 -0.14
N LEU A 151 14.16 -4.72 0.75
CA LEU A 151 14.09 -3.25 0.78
C LEU A 151 14.69 -2.64 -0.49
N ALA A 152 15.79 -3.18 -1.01
CA ALA A 152 16.37 -2.72 -2.27
C ALA A 152 15.44 -2.96 -3.46
N GLU A 153 14.77 -4.12 -3.50
CA GLU A 153 13.75 -4.44 -4.51
C GLU A 153 12.53 -3.52 -4.39
N ILE A 154 12.00 -3.31 -3.17
CA ILE A 154 10.92 -2.34 -2.92
C ILE A 154 11.33 -0.96 -3.40
N ASN A 155 12.51 -0.47 -3.04
CA ASN A 155 13.00 0.86 -3.46
C ASN A 155 13.12 0.96 -5.00
N LYS A 156 13.59 -0.10 -5.67
CA LYS A 156 13.68 -0.14 -7.13
C LYS A 156 12.29 0.01 -7.74
N HIS A 157 11.35 -0.79 -7.28
CA HIS A 157 10.01 -0.75 -7.84
C HIS A 157 9.21 0.51 -7.47
N GLU A 158 9.46 1.09 -6.29
CA GLU A 158 8.96 2.42 -5.96
C GLU A 158 9.50 3.47 -6.94
N SER A 159 10.77 3.37 -7.34
CA SER A 159 11.38 4.28 -8.31
C SER A 159 10.76 4.11 -9.70
N ASP A 160 10.60 2.87 -10.19
CA ASP A 160 9.95 2.58 -11.48
C ASP A 160 8.50 3.08 -11.49
N ARG A 161 7.72 2.77 -10.44
CA ARG A 161 6.34 3.25 -10.29
C ARG A 161 6.25 4.77 -10.25
N ASN A 162 7.12 5.44 -9.49
CA ASN A 162 7.11 6.90 -9.40
C ASN A 162 7.43 7.56 -10.75
N PHE A 163 8.30 6.92 -11.54
CA PHE A 163 8.60 7.36 -12.89
C PHE A 163 7.41 7.19 -13.84
N ASP A 164 6.72 6.05 -13.81
CA ASP A 164 5.51 5.82 -14.59
C ASP A 164 4.39 6.81 -14.23
N LEU A 165 4.25 7.11 -12.93
CA LEU A 165 3.27 8.09 -12.44
C LEU A 165 3.55 9.49 -12.97
N ILE A 166 4.79 9.98 -12.89
CA ILE A 166 5.08 11.32 -13.41
C ILE A 166 4.94 11.39 -14.93
N LEU A 167 5.28 10.32 -15.66
CA LEU A 167 5.02 10.24 -17.10
C LEU A 167 3.53 10.31 -17.40
N THR A 168 2.71 9.64 -16.60
CA THR A 168 1.24 9.70 -16.73
C THR A 168 0.75 11.11 -16.45
N GLU A 169 1.21 11.77 -15.39
CA GLU A 169 0.79 13.14 -15.09
C GLU A 169 1.28 14.17 -16.10
N PHE A 170 2.45 13.96 -16.70
CA PHE A 170 2.91 14.80 -17.80
C PHE A 170 2.03 14.65 -19.05
N ARG A 171 1.59 13.43 -19.37
CA ARG A 171 0.63 13.19 -20.46
C ARG A 171 -0.75 13.78 -20.16
N ASN A 172 -1.23 13.67 -18.92
CA ASN A 172 -2.46 14.31 -18.47
C ASN A 172 -2.39 15.82 -18.71
N TYR A 173 -1.29 16.45 -18.30
CA TYR A 173 -1.05 17.87 -18.55
C TYR A 173 -1.09 18.22 -20.04
N GLN A 174 -0.45 17.43 -20.90
CA GLN A 174 -0.49 17.63 -22.36
C GLN A 174 -1.90 17.47 -22.96
N GLN A 175 -2.80 16.76 -22.27
CA GLN A 175 -4.21 16.58 -22.64
C GLN A 175 -5.13 17.60 -21.96
N GLY A 176 -4.59 18.60 -21.26
CA GLY A 176 -5.36 19.62 -20.54
C GLY A 176 -5.89 19.17 -19.17
N ILE A 177 -5.58 17.95 -18.72
CA ILE A 177 -5.94 17.46 -17.40
C ILE A 177 -4.90 17.96 -16.40
N LEU A 178 -5.28 18.93 -15.58
CA LEU A 178 -4.37 19.60 -14.66
C LEU A 178 -4.43 19.00 -13.23
N PRO A 179 -3.31 19.08 -12.48
CA PRO A 179 -3.35 18.80 -11.04
C PRO A 179 -4.17 19.87 -10.30
N ALA A 180 -4.78 19.48 -9.19
CA ALA A 180 -5.43 20.37 -8.24
C ALA A 180 -4.62 20.54 -6.95
N GLY A 181 -5.03 21.48 -6.09
CA GLY A 181 -4.44 21.72 -4.77
C GLY A 181 -3.23 22.68 -4.75
N PRO A 182 -2.65 22.93 -3.56
CA PRO A 182 -1.70 24.05 -3.38
C PRO A 182 -0.40 23.93 -4.18
N GLY A 183 0.04 22.71 -4.47
CA GLY A 183 1.23 22.43 -5.28
C GLY A 183 0.98 22.40 -6.79
N ALA A 184 -0.27 22.52 -7.25
CA ALA A 184 -0.64 22.36 -8.66
C ALA A 184 0.14 23.32 -9.56
N ARG A 185 0.15 24.61 -9.22
CA ARG A 185 0.82 25.64 -10.01
C ARG A 185 2.32 25.36 -10.21
N GLU A 186 3.00 24.85 -9.20
CA GLU A 186 4.43 24.51 -9.30
C GLU A 186 4.66 23.29 -10.19
N LEU A 187 3.82 22.27 -10.08
CA LEU A 187 3.90 21.08 -10.95
C LEU A 187 3.60 21.45 -12.40
N THR A 188 2.54 22.22 -12.66
CA THR A 188 2.19 22.70 -14.00
C THR A 188 3.31 23.56 -14.58
N ALA A 189 3.87 24.51 -13.81
CA ALA A 189 5.00 25.32 -14.27
C ALA A 189 6.24 24.47 -14.59
N PHE A 190 6.47 23.40 -13.83
CA PHE A 190 7.53 22.43 -14.16
C PHE A 190 7.26 21.75 -15.50
N PHE A 191 6.04 21.27 -15.76
CA PHE A 191 5.70 20.67 -17.06
C PHE A 191 5.77 21.67 -18.21
N THR A 192 5.28 22.90 -18.03
CA THR A 192 5.42 23.98 -19.02
C THR A 192 6.90 24.29 -19.32
N SER A 193 7.77 24.25 -18.32
CA SER A 193 9.22 24.43 -18.53
C SER A 193 9.88 23.29 -19.30
N ILE A 194 9.27 22.10 -19.31
CA ILE A 194 9.69 20.98 -20.14
C ILE A 194 9.22 21.25 -21.57
N ASP A 195 7.93 21.49 -21.79
CA ASP A 195 7.37 21.74 -23.14
C ASP A 195 8.02 22.93 -23.84
N GLY A 196 8.20 24.06 -23.14
CA GLY A 196 8.82 25.27 -23.70
C GLY A 196 10.29 25.13 -24.08
N LYS A 197 11.01 24.11 -23.57
CA LYS A 197 12.39 23.81 -24.00
C LYS A 197 12.45 23.06 -25.33
N PHE A 198 11.33 22.58 -25.84
CA PHE A 198 11.27 21.67 -26.98
C PHE A 198 10.24 22.07 -28.04
N ASP A 199 9.69 23.28 -27.99
CA ASP A 199 8.85 23.84 -29.06
C ASP A 199 9.64 23.84 -30.38
N PRO A 200 9.25 23.00 -31.37
CA PRO A 200 9.98 22.87 -32.62
C PRO A 200 10.01 24.15 -33.45
N SER A 201 9.16 25.14 -33.16
CA SER A 201 9.19 26.46 -33.79
C SER A 201 10.39 27.33 -33.38
N THR A 202 11.04 27.01 -32.26
CA THR A 202 12.19 27.76 -31.71
C THR A 202 13.57 27.11 -31.97
N THR A 203 13.64 25.88 -32.51
CA THR A 203 14.93 25.17 -32.67
C THR A 203 15.07 24.49 -34.05
N PRO A 204 15.81 25.09 -35.01
CA PRO A 204 15.90 24.59 -36.39
C PRO A 204 17.02 23.53 -36.59
N ILE A 205 17.05 22.44 -35.81
CA ILE A 205 18.03 21.34 -36.02
C ILE A 205 17.40 19.96 -35.71
N PRO A 206 17.59 18.93 -36.55
CA PRO A 206 17.09 17.58 -36.29
C PRO A 206 17.91 16.91 -35.16
N ARG A 207 17.43 17.04 -33.92
CA ARG A 207 17.98 16.35 -32.72
C ARG A 207 16.88 15.68 -31.88
N THR A 208 15.85 15.15 -32.54
CA THR A 208 14.67 14.52 -31.91
C THR A 208 15.00 13.55 -30.78
N HIS A 209 15.98 12.65 -30.96
CA HIS A 209 16.37 11.70 -29.91
C HIS A 209 17.02 12.34 -28.68
N ARG A 210 17.85 13.39 -28.83
CA ARG A 210 18.49 14.05 -27.67
C ARG A 210 17.45 14.75 -26.80
N ASN A 211 16.43 15.33 -27.44
CA ASN A 211 15.33 16.01 -26.77
C ASN A 211 14.50 15.04 -25.91
N GLU A 212 14.19 13.84 -26.43
CA GLU A 212 13.47 12.80 -25.67
C GLU A 212 14.24 12.34 -24.41
N TRP A 213 15.56 12.12 -24.53
CA TRP A 213 16.39 11.76 -23.38
C TRP A 213 16.44 12.85 -22.31
N ASP A 214 16.46 14.12 -22.70
CA ASP A 214 16.47 15.25 -21.77
C ASP A 214 15.14 15.38 -21.01
N VAL A 215 14.00 15.15 -21.68
CA VAL A 215 12.68 15.07 -21.04
C VAL A 215 12.66 13.92 -20.01
N LEU A 216 13.08 12.71 -20.41
CA LEU A 216 13.12 11.55 -19.52
C LEU A 216 14.02 11.81 -18.30
N ASN A 217 15.15 12.49 -18.48
CA ASN A 217 16.05 12.85 -17.38
C ASN A 217 15.43 13.84 -16.40
N LEU A 218 14.71 14.87 -16.89
CA LEU A 218 14.03 15.85 -16.03
C LEU A 218 12.90 15.20 -15.24
N LEU A 219 12.09 14.37 -15.90
CA LEU A 219 11.02 13.62 -15.25
C LEU A 219 11.57 12.61 -14.23
N THR A 220 12.65 11.91 -14.55
CA THR A 220 13.32 10.99 -13.61
C THR A 220 13.80 11.72 -12.35
N LYS A 221 14.40 12.92 -12.49
CA LYS A 221 14.82 13.72 -11.34
C LYS A 221 13.65 14.11 -10.46
N ARG A 222 12.51 14.48 -11.06
CA ARG A 222 11.29 14.82 -10.31
C ARG A 222 10.62 13.60 -9.68
N ALA A 223 10.64 12.44 -10.32
CA ALA A 223 10.11 11.18 -9.76
C ALA A 223 10.79 10.77 -8.45
N LYS A 224 12.08 11.11 -8.27
CA LYS A 224 12.83 10.82 -7.03
C LYS A 224 12.35 11.61 -5.82
N THR A 225 11.64 12.72 -6.03
CA THR A 225 11.08 13.54 -4.95
C THR A 225 9.60 13.23 -4.69
N LEU A 226 9.01 12.28 -5.44
CA LEU A 226 7.61 11.89 -5.32
C LEU A 226 7.40 10.91 -4.17
N HIS A 227 6.53 11.29 -3.24
CA HIS A 227 6.04 10.44 -2.16
C HIS A 227 4.51 10.34 -2.27
N LEU A 228 4.00 9.11 -2.23
CA LEU A 228 2.57 8.83 -2.42
C LEU A 228 1.82 8.84 -1.09
N GLY A 229 0.85 9.75 -0.97
CA GLY A 229 -0.20 9.69 0.03
C GLY A 229 -1.44 8.98 -0.54
N PRO A 230 -2.35 8.49 0.32
CA PRO A 230 -3.61 7.91 -0.14
C PRO A 230 -4.53 8.95 -0.81
N ALA A 231 -4.45 10.21 -0.40
CA ALA A 231 -5.32 11.29 -0.87
C ALA A 231 -4.58 12.39 -1.66
N ASN A 232 -3.27 12.25 -1.89
CA ASN A 232 -2.45 13.24 -2.59
C ASN A 232 -1.11 12.67 -3.04
N TYR A 233 -0.48 13.33 -4.01
CA TYR A 233 0.95 13.21 -4.28
C TYR A 233 1.71 14.30 -3.55
N CYS A 234 2.88 13.97 -3.00
CA CYS A 234 3.79 14.92 -2.36
C CYS A 234 5.09 14.95 -3.16
N TRP A 235 5.40 16.09 -3.77
CA TRP A 235 6.57 16.23 -4.65
C TRP A 235 7.86 16.56 -3.90
N PHE A 236 7.79 16.74 -2.57
CA PHE A 236 8.91 16.96 -1.62
C PHE A 236 10.19 17.55 -2.24
N THR A 237 10.04 18.68 -2.92
CA THR A 237 11.11 19.34 -3.69
C THR A 237 12.10 20.10 -2.81
N ASP A 238 11.62 20.49 -1.64
CA ASP A 238 12.26 21.40 -0.69
C ASP A 238 11.73 21.06 0.72
N PRO A 239 12.57 20.46 1.59
CA PRO A 239 12.19 20.13 2.97
C PRO A 239 11.69 21.33 3.78
N SER A 240 12.19 22.54 3.49
CA SER A 240 11.78 23.76 4.20
C SER A 240 10.36 24.22 3.86
N ARG A 241 9.75 23.68 2.80
CA ARG A 241 8.37 23.95 2.40
C ARG A 241 7.40 22.86 2.83
N ALA A 242 7.89 21.73 3.34
CA ALA A 242 7.07 20.62 3.77
C ALA A 242 6.33 20.96 5.08
N LEU A 243 5.02 21.15 4.99
CA LEU A 243 4.19 21.50 6.15
C LEU A 243 4.24 20.43 7.25
N CYS A 244 4.30 19.15 6.88
CA CYS A 244 4.40 18.06 7.85
C CYS A 244 5.68 18.13 8.70
N LEU A 245 6.82 18.52 8.12
CA LEU A 245 8.08 18.68 8.84
C LEU A 245 8.06 19.91 9.77
N LYS A 246 7.43 21.00 9.34
CA LYS A 246 7.22 22.19 10.18
C LYS A 246 6.36 21.86 11.40
N LEU A 247 5.25 21.16 11.18
CA LEU A 247 4.33 20.78 12.25
C LEU A 247 4.95 19.75 13.22
N ALA A 248 5.82 18.88 12.72
CA ALA A 248 6.53 17.90 13.54
C ALA A 248 7.77 18.47 14.27
N GLY A 249 8.18 19.71 13.96
CA GLY A 249 9.39 20.31 14.54
C GLY A 249 10.70 19.68 14.03
N THR A 250 10.69 19.03 12.87
CA THR A 250 11.85 18.35 12.26
C THR A 250 12.18 18.91 10.88
N PRO A 251 12.49 20.22 10.73
CA PRO A 251 12.65 20.87 9.43
C PRO A 251 13.86 20.38 8.63
N ALA A 252 14.83 19.73 9.28
CA ALA A 252 16.04 19.21 8.66
C ALA A 252 15.92 17.75 8.16
N ALA A 253 14.74 17.12 8.28
CA ALA A 253 14.55 15.76 7.79
C ALA A 253 14.62 15.71 6.25
N ASP A 254 15.20 14.64 5.72
CA ASP A 254 15.42 14.41 4.29
C ASP A 254 14.26 13.67 3.60
N ARG A 255 13.20 13.35 4.35
CA ARG A 255 11.99 12.68 3.86
C ARG A 255 10.73 13.29 4.48
N PRO A 256 9.60 13.34 3.74
CA PRO A 256 8.35 13.85 4.30
C PRO A 256 7.71 12.83 5.25
N LEU A 257 7.08 13.34 6.30
CA LEU A 257 6.16 12.57 7.13
C LEU A 257 4.80 12.48 6.43
N ILE A 258 4.70 11.63 5.40
CA ILE A 258 3.53 11.59 4.49
C ILE A 258 2.21 11.32 5.23
N GLY A 259 2.23 10.52 6.31
CA GLY A 259 1.07 10.25 7.16
C GLY A 259 0.58 11.46 7.97
N MET A 260 1.40 12.49 8.10
CA MET A 260 1.06 13.77 8.74
C MET A 260 0.84 14.90 7.72
N CYS A 261 0.77 14.57 6.42
CA CYS A 261 0.60 15.57 5.38
C CYS A 261 -0.81 16.18 5.43
N ASP A 262 -0.91 17.46 5.78
CA ASP A 262 -2.11 18.28 5.53
C ASP A 262 -2.06 18.76 4.08
N SER A 263 -2.49 17.89 3.16
CA SER A 263 -2.34 18.10 1.71
C SER A 263 -3.22 19.23 1.16
N ALA A 264 -4.25 19.64 1.91
CA ALA A 264 -5.06 20.81 1.58
C ALA A 264 -4.29 22.14 1.74
N ARG A 265 -3.22 22.15 2.54
CA ARG A 265 -2.44 23.36 2.88
C ARG A 265 -0.97 23.26 2.50
N CYS A 266 -0.46 22.05 2.31
CA CYS A 266 0.94 21.84 1.98
C CYS A 266 1.24 22.31 0.55
N PRO A 267 2.16 23.28 0.34
CA PRO A 267 2.44 23.85 -0.99
C PRO A 267 3.15 22.89 -1.95
N GLN A 268 3.48 21.68 -1.51
CA GLN A 268 4.14 20.64 -2.31
C GLN A 268 3.22 19.43 -2.53
N ALA A 269 1.95 19.53 -2.14
CA ALA A 269 0.95 18.49 -2.33
C ALA A 269 0.05 18.83 -3.53
N THR A 270 -0.23 17.81 -4.35
CA THR A 270 -1.17 17.90 -5.47
C THR A 270 -2.24 16.82 -5.35
N HIS A 271 -3.44 17.17 -5.78
CA HIS A 271 -4.58 16.27 -5.95
C HIS A 271 -4.79 16.00 -7.43
N HIS A 272 -5.31 14.81 -7.73
CA HIS A 272 -5.37 14.23 -9.07
C HIS A 272 -6.68 13.44 -9.18
N PRO A 273 -7.16 13.07 -10.38
CA PRO A 273 -8.42 12.35 -10.55
C PRO A 273 -8.52 11.09 -9.68
N CYS A 274 -7.41 10.37 -9.55
CA CYS A 274 -7.31 9.16 -8.75
C CYS A 274 -7.54 9.37 -7.23
N HIS A 275 -7.36 10.61 -6.73
CA HIS A 275 -7.58 10.97 -5.34
C HIS A 275 -9.03 11.35 -5.02
N ARG A 276 -9.84 11.68 -6.04
CA ARG A 276 -11.23 12.12 -5.88
C ARG A 276 -12.09 11.13 -5.07
N PRO A 277 -12.04 9.80 -5.30
CA PRO A 277 -12.84 8.85 -4.53
C PRO A 277 -12.51 8.87 -3.03
N VAL A 278 -11.23 9.05 -2.68
CA VAL A 278 -10.77 9.11 -1.28
C VAL A 278 -11.31 10.35 -0.57
N TRP A 279 -11.31 11.50 -1.25
CA TRP A 279 -11.90 12.73 -0.71
C TRP A 279 -13.42 12.66 -0.60
N THR A 280 -14.08 12.00 -1.56
CA THR A 280 -15.53 11.76 -1.52
C THR A 280 -15.90 10.89 -0.32
N GLU A 281 -15.21 9.78 -0.11
CA GLU A 281 -15.43 8.91 1.06
C GLU A 281 -15.19 9.67 2.37
N HIS A 282 -14.11 10.47 2.42
CA HIS A 282 -13.81 11.30 3.58
C HIS A 282 -14.93 12.31 3.87
N ALA A 283 -15.43 13.03 2.86
CA ALA A 283 -16.52 13.99 2.99
C ALA A 283 -17.81 13.31 3.50
N GLU A 284 -18.22 12.19 2.91
CA GLU A 284 -19.42 11.45 3.33
C GLU A 284 -19.32 10.92 4.77
N ARG A 285 -18.13 10.45 5.15
CA ARG A 285 -17.88 10.01 6.53
C ARG A 285 -17.95 11.18 7.51
N THR A 286 -17.34 12.33 7.17
CA THR A 286 -17.39 13.54 8.00
C THR A 286 -18.81 14.08 8.14
N LYS A 287 -19.59 14.06 7.05
CA LYS A 287 -21.02 14.42 7.05
C LYS A 287 -21.86 13.51 7.95
N THR A 288 -21.59 12.21 7.91
CA THR A 288 -22.24 11.23 8.79
C THR A 288 -21.96 11.55 10.26
N PHE A 289 -20.70 11.83 10.62
CA PHE A 289 -20.34 12.21 11.98
C PHE A 289 -20.98 13.54 12.41
N LEU A 290 -21.03 14.53 11.52
CA LEU A 290 -21.73 15.80 11.77
C LEU A 290 -23.19 15.59 12.16
N GLY A 291 -23.90 14.71 11.45
CA GLY A 291 -25.30 14.35 11.75
C GLY A 291 -25.49 13.63 13.08
N GLN A 292 -24.48 12.90 13.56
CA GLN A 292 -24.50 12.17 14.83
C GLN A 292 -24.12 13.04 16.04
N LEU A 293 -23.59 14.25 15.84
CA LEU A 293 -23.19 15.13 16.93
C LEU A 293 -24.40 15.72 17.67
N GLY A 294 -24.50 15.43 18.96
CA GLY A 294 -25.46 16.06 19.86
C GLY A 294 -25.35 17.60 19.89
N ARG A 295 -26.48 18.28 20.14
CA ARG A 295 -26.59 19.75 20.19
C ARG A 295 -25.52 20.51 21.01
N PRO A 296 -25.04 20.04 22.18
CA PRO A 296 -24.09 20.81 22.98
C PRO A 296 -22.66 20.85 22.43
N ARG A 297 -22.29 19.99 21.47
CA ARG A 297 -20.92 19.87 20.93
C ARG A 297 -20.62 20.92 19.84
N LYS A 298 -20.76 22.21 20.17
CA LYS A 298 -20.64 23.32 19.21
C LYS A 298 -19.24 23.40 18.57
N THR A 299 -18.17 23.35 19.37
CA THR A 299 -16.79 23.45 18.88
C THR A 299 -16.43 22.31 17.92
N GLU A 300 -16.81 21.08 18.27
CA GLU A 300 -16.56 19.90 17.44
C GLU A 300 -17.37 19.94 16.15
N ARG A 301 -18.62 20.44 16.21
CA ARG A 301 -19.42 20.67 15.00
C ARG A 301 -18.74 21.68 14.07
N THR A 302 -18.26 22.81 14.59
CA THR A 302 -17.52 23.79 13.77
C THR A 302 -16.26 23.18 13.15
N ARG A 303 -15.50 22.38 13.93
CA ARG A 303 -14.30 21.71 13.44
C ARG A 303 -14.61 20.74 12.29
N LEU A 304 -15.59 19.87 12.46
CA LEU A 304 -16.00 18.91 11.43
C LEU A 304 -16.65 19.58 10.22
N GLN A 305 -17.37 20.70 10.42
CA GLN A 305 -17.93 21.47 9.31
C GLN A 305 -16.82 22.04 8.44
N ASN A 306 -15.81 22.66 9.05
CA ASN A 306 -14.64 23.17 8.32
C ASN A 306 -13.87 22.05 7.59
N ASP A 307 -13.82 20.85 8.17
CA ASP A 307 -13.19 19.68 7.55
C ASP A 307 -13.99 19.17 6.34
N TYR A 308 -15.32 19.10 6.47
CA TYR A 308 -16.23 18.76 5.38
C TYR A 308 -16.17 19.78 4.24
N ASP A 309 -16.24 21.07 4.55
CA ASP A 309 -16.20 22.15 3.55
C ASP A 309 -14.87 22.13 2.79
N ARG A 310 -13.76 21.84 3.48
CA ARG A 310 -12.44 21.66 2.87
C ARG A 310 -12.40 20.45 1.94
N ALA A 311 -12.95 19.30 2.36
CA ALA A 311 -13.02 18.12 1.52
C ALA A 311 -13.85 18.37 0.26
N MET A 312 -15.00 19.04 0.40
CA MET A 312 -15.86 19.42 -0.73
C MET A 312 -15.17 20.39 -1.68
N HIS A 313 -14.41 21.35 -1.16
CA HIS A 313 -13.63 22.28 -1.99
C HIS A 313 -12.56 21.53 -2.81
N ILE A 314 -11.84 20.58 -2.20
CA ILE A 314 -10.86 19.75 -2.91
C ILE A 314 -11.52 18.91 -4.01
N ILE A 315 -12.69 18.31 -3.75
CA ILE A 315 -13.44 17.56 -4.77
C ILE A 315 -13.78 18.49 -5.94
N ALA A 316 -14.30 19.68 -5.66
CA ALA A 316 -14.65 20.66 -6.68
C ALA A 316 -13.42 21.11 -7.49
N ASP A 317 -12.28 21.32 -6.84
CA ASP A 317 -11.03 21.69 -7.52
C ASP A 317 -10.51 20.56 -8.43
N ILE A 318 -10.62 19.30 -8.01
CA ILE A 318 -10.26 18.15 -8.85
C ILE A 318 -11.20 18.06 -10.06
N ASP A 319 -12.50 18.25 -9.85
CA ASP A 319 -13.50 18.21 -10.92
C ASP A 319 -13.28 19.35 -11.93
N ALA A 320 -13.00 20.56 -11.44
CA ALA A 320 -12.70 21.71 -12.29
C ALA A 320 -11.40 21.52 -13.08
N ALA A 321 -10.36 20.92 -12.49
CA ALA A 321 -9.08 20.68 -13.15
C ALA A 321 -9.11 19.53 -14.18
N THR A 322 -10.21 18.76 -14.23
CA THR A 322 -10.40 17.61 -15.13
C THR A 322 -11.48 17.81 -16.17
N ALA A 323 -12.28 18.88 -16.06
CA ALA A 323 -13.29 19.23 -17.04
C ALA A 323 -12.64 19.62 -18.37
N PRO A 324 -13.09 19.09 -19.52
CA PRO A 324 -12.62 19.54 -20.82
C PRO A 324 -12.97 21.02 -21.02
N GLU A 325 -12.07 21.80 -21.61
CA GLU A 325 -12.38 23.18 -22.05
C GLU A 325 -13.59 23.13 -22.99
N GLU A 326 -14.73 23.69 -22.57
CA GLU A 326 -15.82 23.96 -23.49
C GLU A 326 -15.32 24.99 -24.52
N GLU A 327 -15.18 24.57 -25.78
CA GLU A 327 -14.90 25.46 -26.90
C GLU A 327 -15.94 26.60 -26.91
N PRO A 328 -15.52 27.88 -26.81
CA PRO A 328 -16.46 28.98 -26.92
C PRO A 328 -17.03 28.99 -28.35
N ALA A 329 -18.36 28.93 -28.44
CA ALA A 329 -19.14 28.92 -29.69
C ALA A 329 -19.01 30.21 -30.52
#